data_AF-A0A554JX10-F1
#
_entry.id   AF-A0A554JX10-F1
#
_cell.length_a   1.000
_cell.length_b   1.000
_cell.length_c   1.000
_cell.angle_alpha   90.00
_cell.angle_beta   90.00
_cell.angle_gamma   90.00
#
_symmetry.space_group_name_H-M   'P 1'
#
loop_
_entity.id
_entity.type
_entity.pdbx_description
1 polymer ?
#
loop_
_entity_poly.entity_id
_entity_poly.type
_entity_poly.pdbx_seq_one_letter_code
_entity_poly.pdbx_strand_id
1 'polypeptide(L)'
;MKVFLFLYPIREYIREGQVGRWHQDLRKKGYDPGRLNELIDARYREKDYQVVWVLFGEPHAPDQPNMRNLSPLVTIYLGEDAAISCGVTFEEHVREKRYPDPASILTQLPVPIDHLVLGGFHQWDCIDTLAEYAHKQGLDVFVDEDCTECFFSRTMMFGAIPLHRTRKEQAAEVTRGLTGSDFIERIRKRRKSRPWLVQI
;
A
#
# COMPACT_ATOMS: atom_id res chain seq x y z
N MET A 1 -2.41 -9.71 -17.13
CA MET A 1 -1.98 -8.30 -16.95
C MET A 1 -1.35 -8.05 -15.58
N LYS A 2 -0.47 -7.06 -15.45
CA LYS A 2 0.12 -6.64 -14.16
C LYS A 2 -0.73 -5.53 -13.53
N VAL A 3 -1.06 -5.64 -12.25
CA VAL A 3 -1.89 -4.65 -11.54
C VAL A 3 -1.17 -4.17 -10.29
N PHE A 4 -1.09 -2.86 -10.10
CA PHE A 4 -0.71 -2.25 -8.84
C PHE A 4 -1.95 -1.62 -8.20
N LEU A 5 -2.36 -2.15 -7.06
CA LEU A 5 -3.55 -1.74 -6.34
C LEU A 5 -3.15 -0.97 -5.08
N PHE A 6 -3.53 0.30 -5.00
CA PHE A 6 -3.22 1.16 -3.87
C PHE A 6 -4.48 1.44 -3.04
N LEU A 7 -4.49 0.99 -1.78
CA LEU A 7 -5.65 1.09 -0.91
C LEU A 7 -5.67 2.38 -0.08
N TYR A 8 -6.79 3.07 -0.14
CA TYR A 8 -7.19 4.14 0.75
C TYR A 8 -6.14 5.27 0.92
N PRO A 9 -5.70 5.92 -0.18
CA PRO A 9 -4.82 7.10 -0.16
C PRO A 9 -5.50 8.36 0.40
N ILE A 10 -6.24 8.25 1.52
CA ILE A 10 -7.02 9.36 2.08
C ILE A 10 -6.17 10.26 2.99
N ARG A 11 -6.64 11.50 3.18
CA ARG A 11 -5.95 12.53 3.98
C ARG A 11 -5.74 12.09 5.42
N GLU A 12 -6.73 11.44 6.01
CA GLU A 12 -6.74 10.99 7.39
C GLU A 12 -5.61 9.99 7.63
N TYR A 13 -5.54 8.93 6.84
CA TYR A 13 -4.51 7.89 6.96
C TYR A 13 -3.11 8.40 6.65
N ILE A 14 -2.94 9.24 5.63
CA ILE A 14 -1.62 9.79 5.31
C ILE A 14 -1.16 10.78 6.40
N ARG A 15 -2.05 11.60 6.95
CA ARG A 15 -1.72 12.50 8.07
C ARG A 15 -1.35 11.72 9.32
N GLU A 16 -2.06 10.63 9.61
CA GLU A 16 -1.69 9.70 10.67
C GLU A 16 -0.37 8.99 10.37
N GLY A 17 -0.07 8.64 9.12
CA GLY A 17 1.26 8.14 8.75
C GLY A 17 2.38 9.16 8.97
N GLN A 18 2.06 10.45 8.89
CA GLN A 18 2.98 11.59 9.05
C GLN A 18 3.16 12.08 10.50
N VAL A 19 2.57 11.44 11.53
CA VAL A 19 2.32 12.04 12.88
C VAL A 19 3.37 13.07 13.33
N GLY A 20 2.98 14.34 13.36
CA GLY A 20 3.51 15.38 14.25
C GLY A 20 5.05 15.58 14.29
N ARG A 21 5.66 15.43 15.49
CA ARG A 21 7.07 15.78 15.81
C ARG A 21 8.10 15.15 14.87
N TRP A 22 7.74 14.06 14.20
CA TRP A 22 8.63 13.34 13.29
C TRP A 22 8.76 14.00 11.92
N HIS A 23 7.86 14.92 11.52
CA HIS A 23 7.92 15.54 10.19
C HIS A 23 9.25 16.28 9.91
N GLN A 24 9.84 16.92 10.93
CA GLN A 24 11.16 17.55 10.78
C GLN A 24 12.28 16.50 10.65
N ASP A 25 12.23 15.42 11.43
CA ASP A 25 13.24 14.37 11.39
C ASP A 25 13.13 13.52 10.11
N LEU A 26 11.90 13.26 9.65
CA LEU A 26 11.57 12.68 8.35
C LEU A 26 12.26 13.47 7.25
N ARG A 27 12.07 14.80 7.19
CA ARG A 27 12.71 15.64 6.17
C ARG A 27 14.23 15.57 6.23
N LYS A 28 14.82 15.61 7.43
CA LYS A 28 16.29 15.43 7.61
C LYS A 28 16.78 14.06 7.12
N LYS A 29 15.92 13.05 7.15
CA LYS A 29 16.19 11.69 6.65
C LYS A 29 15.87 11.52 5.16
N GLY A 30 15.48 12.58 4.45
CA GLY A 30 15.20 12.50 3.02
C GLY A 30 13.76 12.10 2.69
N TYR A 31 12.84 12.27 3.64
CA TYR A 31 11.41 12.26 3.34
C TYR A 31 11.06 13.41 2.41
N ASP A 32 10.53 13.03 1.26
CA ASP A 32 9.88 13.90 0.31
C ASP A 32 8.44 13.40 0.12
N PRO A 33 7.41 14.24 0.38
CA PRO A 33 6.03 13.89 0.09
C PRO A 33 5.79 13.41 -1.35
N GLY A 34 6.58 13.91 -2.33
CA GLY A 34 6.51 13.49 -3.73
C GLY A 34 7.05 12.08 -3.99
N ARG A 35 7.95 11.59 -3.12
CA ARG A 35 8.65 10.31 -3.31
C ARG A 35 7.70 9.12 -3.44
N LEU A 36 6.55 9.11 -2.77
CA LEU A 36 5.57 8.03 -2.93
C LEU A 36 5.06 7.95 -4.37
N ASN A 37 4.76 9.08 -5.01
CA ASN A 37 4.35 9.08 -6.41
C ASN A 37 5.50 8.65 -7.31
N GLU A 38 6.72 9.13 -7.07
CA GLU A 38 7.90 8.71 -7.85
C GLU A 38 8.15 7.20 -7.75
N LEU A 39 7.92 6.60 -6.58
CA LEU A 39 8.01 5.14 -6.41
C LEU A 39 6.96 4.43 -7.24
N ILE A 40 5.72 4.93 -7.24
CA ILE A 40 4.63 4.34 -8.00
C ILE A 40 4.88 4.47 -9.51
N ASP A 41 5.37 5.62 -9.95
CA ASP A 41 5.79 5.87 -11.33
C ASP A 41 6.87 4.87 -11.75
N ALA A 42 8.00 4.88 -11.06
CA ALA A 42 9.21 4.13 -11.40
C ALA A 42 9.07 2.60 -11.26
N ARG A 43 8.15 2.13 -10.39
CA ARG A 43 7.98 0.70 -10.13
C ARG A 43 6.79 0.10 -10.85
N TYR A 44 5.77 0.88 -11.18
CA TYR A 44 4.51 0.35 -11.69
C TYR A 44 4.12 1.00 -13.02
N ARG A 45 3.97 2.33 -13.09
CA ARG A 45 3.53 2.98 -14.34
C ARG A 45 4.53 2.78 -15.48
N GLU A 46 5.82 3.01 -15.22
CA GLU A 46 6.91 2.78 -16.20
C GLU A 46 7.11 1.31 -16.58
N LYS A 47 6.47 0.38 -15.86
CA LYS A 47 6.62 -1.07 -16.04
C LYS A 47 5.34 -1.73 -16.48
N ASP A 48 4.46 -1.01 -17.17
CA ASP A 48 3.20 -1.51 -17.72
C ASP A 48 2.28 -2.19 -16.69
N TYR A 49 2.28 -1.70 -15.45
CA TYR A 49 1.25 -2.06 -14.49
C TYR A 49 0.04 -1.15 -14.71
N GLN A 50 -1.16 -1.73 -14.74
CA GLN A 50 -2.37 -0.95 -14.51
C GLN A 50 -2.38 -0.51 -13.05
N VAL A 51 -2.29 0.80 -12.81
CA VAL A 51 -2.46 1.36 -11.48
C VAL A 51 -3.96 1.52 -11.20
N VAL A 52 -4.38 1.00 -10.05
CA VAL A 52 -5.78 1.04 -9.58
C VAL A 52 -5.79 1.59 -8.16
N TRP A 53 -6.56 2.65 -7.96
CA TRP A 53 -6.75 3.31 -6.66
C TRP A 53 -8.05 2.84 -6.02
N VAL A 54 -7.97 2.24 -4.83
CA VAL A 54 -9.15 1.86 -4.07
C VAL A 54 -9.50 2.98 -3.11
N LEU A 55 -10.70 3.53 -3.25
CA LEU A 55 -11.21 4.63 -2.43
C LEU A 55 -12.43 4.17 -1.64
N PHE A 56 -12.70 4.87 -0.54
CA PHE A 56 -14.01 4.77 0.12
C PHE A 56 -15.10 5.32 -0.80
N GLY A 57 -16.32 4.85 -0.60
CA GLY A 57 -17.50 5.26 -1.33
C GLY A 57 -17.97 6.69 -1.01
N GLU A 58 -18.71 7.31 -1.93
CA GLU A 58 -19.42 8.56 -1.70
C GLU A 58 -20.56 8.35 -0.66
N PRO A 59 -20.87 9.33 0.21
CA PRO A 59 -21.85 9.17 1.30
C PRO A 59 -23.25 8.71 0.87
N HIS A 60 -23.65 9.01 -0.37
CA HIS A 60 -24.97 8.65 -0.92
C HIS A 60 -24.87 7.71 -2.13
N ALA A 61 -23.66 7.29 -2.50
CA ALA A 61 -23.39 6.34 -3.57
C ALA A 61 -22.13 5.52 -3.20
N PRO A 62 -22.23 4.56 -2.27
CA PRO A 62 -21.06 3.85 -1.76
C PRO A 62 -20.30 3.04 -2.83
N ASP A 63 -20.91 2.77 -3.97
CA ASP A 63 -20.32 2.14 -5.15
C ASP A 63 -19.46 3.09 -5.99
N GLN A 64 -19.56 4.41 -5.76
CA GLN A 64 -18.77 5.42 -6.46
C GLN A 64 -17.58 5.88 -5.61
N PRO A 65 -16.36 5.95 -6.18
CA PRO A 65 -15.17 6.35 -5.43
C PRO A 65 -15.25 7.82 -4.99
N ASN A 66 -15.04 8.06 -3.69
CA ASN A 66 -15.03 9.40 -3.12
C ASN A 66 -13.65 10.06 -3.24
N MET A 67 -13.53 10.93 -4.24
CA MET A 67 -12.30 11.68 -4.53
C MET A 67 -12.05 12.83 -3.54
N ARG A 68 -13.06 13.26 -2.77
CA ARG A 68 -12.94 14.43 -1.87
C ARG A 68 -11.99 14.17 -0.70
N ASN A 69 -11.92 12.91 -0.27
CA ASN A 69 -11.05 12.47 0.83
C ASN A 69 -9.63 12.11 0.36
N LEU A 70 -9.38 12.11 -0.96
CA LEU A 70 -8.05 11.84 -1.50
C LEU A 70 -7.01 12.80 -0.90
N SER A 71 -5.88 12.23 -0.49
CA SER A 71 -4.75 13.00 -0.01
C SER A 71 -4.17 13.84 -1.15
N PRO A 72 -3.87 15.13 -0.92
CA PRO A 72 -3.22 15.97 -1.92
C PRO A 72 -1.78 15.53 -2.24
N LEU A 73 -1.24 14.55 -1.52
CA LEU A 73 0.08 13.96 -1.74
C LEU A 73 0.06 12.78 -2.71
N VAL A 74 -1.11 12.41 -3.21
CA VAL A 74 -1.27 11.31 -4.17
C VAL A 74 -1.77 11.87 -5.49
N THR A 75 -1.10 11.48 -6.56
CA THR A 75 -1.43 11.89 -7.93
C THR A 75 -2.05 10.72 -8.66
N ILE A 76 -3.29 10.90 -9.10
CA ILE A 76 -4.03 9.96 -9.95
C ILE A 76 -4.03 10.53 -11.37
N TYR A 77 -3.46 9.81 -12.33
CA TYR A 77 -3.46 10.21 -13.74
C TYR A 77 -4.75 9.76 -14.41
N LEU A 78 -5.77 10.62 -14.40
CA LEU A 78 -7.06 10.34 -15.01
C LEU A 78 -6.93 10.02 -16.50
N GLY A 79 -7.39 8.84 -16.90
CA GLY A 79 -7.26 8.31 -18.27
C GLY A 79 -6.21 7.20 -18.42
N GLU A 80 -5.28 7.10 -17.47
CA GLU A 80 -4.27 6.04 -17.40
C GLU A 80 -4.49 5.13 -16.17
N ASP A 81 -4.73 5.76 -15.02
CA ASP A 81 -5.08 5.07 -13.79
C ASP A 81 -6.59 4.78 -13.72
N ALA A 82 -6.96 3.74 -12.98
CA ALA A 82 -8.35 3.49 -12.57
C ALA A 82 -8.57 3.90 -11.12
N ALA A 83 -9.77 4.36 -10.78
CA ALA A 83 -10.21 4.57 -9.40
C ALA A 83 -11.50 3.80 -9.17
N ILE A 84 -11.54 2.98 -8.12
CA ILE A 84 -12.67 2.11 -7.77
C ILE A 84 -13.10 2.36 -6.33
N SER A 85 -14.36 2.05 -6.04
CA SER A 85 -14.88 2.08 -4.67
C SER A 85 -14.69 0.73 -4.00
N CYS A 86 -14.40 0.76 -2.69
CA CYS A 86 -14.43 -0.44 -1.85
C CYS A 86 -15.84 -0.81 -1.35
N GLY A 87 -16.86 -0.06 -1.76
CA GLY A 87 -18.28 -0.35 -1.48
C GLY A 87 -18.77 0.06 -0.09
N VAL A 88 -17.91 0.72 0.70
CA VAL A 88 -18.25 1.29 2.01
C VAL A 88 -17.77 2.73 2.09
N THR A 89 -18.51 3.58 2.78
CA THR A 89 -18.09 4.95 3.04
C THR A 89 -17.07 4.99 4.18
N PHE A 90 -16.27 6.06 4.23
CA PHE A 90 -15.32 6.25 5.34
C PHE A 90 -16.03 6.40 6.69
N GLU A 91 -17.22 7.00 6.71
CA GLU A 91 -18.00 7.17 7.93
C GLU A 91 -18.51 5.83 8.48
N GLU A 92 -19.08 4.96 7.64
CA GLU A 92 -19.47 3.60 8.05
C GLU A 92 -18.27 2.81 8.56
N HIS A 93 -17.12 2.94 7.89
CA HIS A 93 -15.90 2.25 8.30
C HIS A 93 -15.45 2.66 9.71
N VAL A 94 -15.42 3.96 10.01
CA VAL A 94 -14.93 4.46 11.29
C VAL A 94 -15.98 4.35 12.40
N ARG A 95 -17.24 4.71 12.14
CA ARG A 95 -18.30 4.77 13.17
C ARG A 95 -18.96 3.43 13.41
N GLU A 96 -19.26 2.72 12.34
CA GLU A 96 -20.01 1.45 12.38
C GLU A 96 -19.09 0.23 12.34
N LYS A 97 -17.78 0.45 12.15
CA LYS A 97 -16.77 -0.62 12.01
C LYS A 97 -17.09 -1.56 10.85
N ARG A 98 -17.70 -1.03 9.79
CA ARG A 98 -18.00 -1.78 8.58
C ARG A 98 -16.73 -1.92 7.74
N TYR A 99 -16.29 -3.14 7.50
CA TYR A 99 -15.10 -3.40 6.68
C TYR A 99 -15.48 -3.61 5.21
N PRO A 100 -14.66 -3.12 4.27
CA PRO A 100 -14.77 -3.48 2.86
C PRO A 100 -14.66 -4.99 2.64
N ASP A 101 -15.38 -5.50 1.64
CA ASP A 101 -15.29 -6.90 1.23
C ASP A 101 -14.14 -7.09 0.23
N PRO A 102 -13.10 -7.91 0.54
CA PRO A 102 -12.02 -8.21 -0.38
C PRO A 102 -12.48 -8.78 -1.72
N ALA A 103 -13.55 -9.59 -1.73
CA ALA A 103 -14.07 -10.18 -2.96
C ALA A 103 -14.60 -9.09 -3.90
N SER A 104 -15.42 -8.18 -3.37
CA SER A 104 -15.95 -7.02 -4.10
C SER A 104 -14.85 -6.12 -4.69
N ILE A 105 -13.71 -5.95 -4.01
CA ILE A 105 -12.58 -5.18 -4.55
C ILE A 105 -11.92 -5.93 -5.71
N LEU A 106 -11.63 -7.24 -5.55
CA LEU A 106 -10.94 -8.01 -6.58
C LEU A 106 -11.76 -8.21 -7.86
N THR A 107 -13.08 -8.33 -7.77
CA THR A 107 -13.94 -8.52 -8.96
C THR A 107 -14.03 -7.27 -9.86
N GLN A 108 -13.70 -6.10 -9.33
CA GLN A 108 -13.61 -4.85 -10.10
C GLN A 108 -12.28 -4.71 -10.85
N LEU A 109 -11.28 -5.54 -10.52
CA LEU A 109 -9.99 -5.49 -11.18
C LEU A 109 -10.06 -6.05 -12.60
N PRO A 110 -9.28 -5.49 -13.52
CA PRO A 110 -9.22 -5.99 -14.88
C PRO A 110 -8.63 -7.41 -14.92
N VAL A 111 -9.27 -8.30 -15.67
CA VAL A 111 -8.90 -9.71 -15.81
C VAL A 111 -8.44 -10.02 -17.24
N PRO A 112 -7.51 -10.98 -17.45
CA PRO A 112 -6.81 -11.78 -16.44
C PRO A 112 -5.66 -11.03 -15.74
N ILE A 113 -5.40 -11.37 -14.47
CA ILE A 113 -4.29 -10.81 -13.66
C ILE A 113 -3.15 -11.83 -13.57
N ASP A 114 -1.95 -11.43 -14.02
CA ASP A 114 -0.74 -12.26 -13.94
C ASP A 114 0.01 -12.00 -12.63
N HIS A 115 0.06 -10.73 -12.23
CA HIS A 115 0.73 -10.27 -11.01
C HIS A 115 -0.07 -9.15 -10.36
N LEU A 116 -0.37 -9.28 -9.07
CA LEU A 116 -1.02 -8.28 -8.25
C LEU A 116 -0.02 -7.73 -7.22
N VAL A 117 0.26 -6.44 -7.26
CA VAL A 117 1.06 -5.77 -6.24
C VAL A 117 0.17 -4.84 -5.42
N LEU A 118 0.26 -4.93 -4.10
CA LEU A 118 -0.53 -4.11 -3.18
C LEU A 118 0.34 -3.05 -2.50
N GLY A 119 -0.22 -1.85 -2.40
CA GLY A 119 0.23 -0.76 -1.55
C GLY A 119 -0.97 -0.10 -0.84
N GLY A 120 -0.71 0.89 0.01
CA GLY A 120 -1.74 1.66 0.70
C GLY A 120 -1.82 1.41 2.20
N PHE A 121 -3.01 1.59 2.76
CA PHE A 121 -3.26 1.63 4.19
C PHE A 121 -4.38 0.64 4.58
N HIS A 122 -4.39 0.03 5.77
CA HIS A 122 -3.26 -0.22 6.67
C HIS A 122 -2.68 -1.61 6.37
N GLN A 123 -1.35 -1.73 6.38
CA GLN A 123 -0.57 -2.93 6.08
C GLN A 123 -1.08 -4.15 6.87
N TRP A 124 -1.20 -3.98 8.18
CA TRP A 124 -1.48 -5.07 9.11
C TRP A 124 -2.96 -5.44 9.23
N ASP A 125 -3.81 -4.79 8.44
CA ASP A 125 -5.25 -4.95 8.46
C ASP A 125 -5.78 -5.10 7.03
N CYS A 126 -6.15 -3.99 6.38
CA CYS A 126 -6.77 -4.01 5.06
C CYS A 126 -5.87 -4.62 3.97
N ILE A 127 -4.58 -4.29 3.96
CA ILE A 127 -3.64 -4.81 2.94
C ILE A 127 -3.41 -6.30 3.14
N ASP A 128 -3.06 -6.73 4.36
CA ASP A 128 -2.82 -8.15 4.66
C ASP A 128 -4.09 -9.00 4.42
N THR A 129 -5.28 -8.49 4.77
CA THR A 129 -6.55 -9.20 4.54
C THR A 129 -6.82 -9.39 3.05
N LEU A 130 -6.61 -8.35 2.24
CA LEU A 130 -6.78 -8.45 0.79
C LEU A 130 -5.70 -9.33 0.14
N ALA A 131 -4.44 -9.23 0.58
CA ALA A 131 -3.35 -10.06 0.11
C ALA A 131 -3.59 -11.54 0.39
N GLU A 132 -4.04 -11.87 1.61
CA GLU A 132 -4.40 -13.23 2.00
C GLU A 132 -5.55 -13.75 1.13
N TYR A 133 -6.59 -12.94 0.94
CA TYR A 133 -7.73 -13.32 0.11
C TYR A 133 -7.31 -13.56 -1.35
N ALA A 134 -6.55 -12.64 -1.97
CA ALA A 134 -6.02 -12.79 -3.33
C ALA A 134 -5.16 -14.04 -3.49
N HIS A 135 -4.26 -14.30 -2.54
CA HIS A 135 -3.42 -15.50 -2.53
C HIS A 135 -4.27 -16.78 -2.45
N LYS A 136 -5.32 -16.80 -1.63
CA LYS A 136 -6.26 -17.95 -1.54
C LYS A 136 -7.03 -18.19 -2.84
N GLN A 137 -7.22 -17.17 -3.66
CA GLN A 137 -7.77 -17.29 -5.02
C GLN A 137 -6.74 -17.74 -6.06
N GLY A 138 -5.49 -18.02 -5.66
CA GLY A 138 -4.42 -18.48 -6.54
C GLY A 138 -3.73 -17.38 -7.34
N LEU A 139 -3.95 -16.11 -7.02
CA LEU A 139 -3.24 -15.00 -7.65
C LEU A 139 -1.79 -14.93 -7.15
N ASP A 140 -0.86 -14.64 -8.05
CA ASP A 140 0.48 -14.22 -7.63
C ASP A 140 0.40 -12.79 -7.08
N VAL A 141 0.50 -12.68 -5.76
CA VAL A 141 0.30 -11.43 -5.03
C VAL A 141 1.53 -11.09 -4.19
N PHE A 142 1.89 -9.81 -4.24
CA PHE A 142 3.00 -9.23 -3.51
C PHE A 142 2.58 -7.93 -2.83
N VAL A 143 3.07 -7.68 -1.62
CA VAL A 143 2.87 -6.39 -0.94
C VAL A 143 4.17 -5.60 -0.96
N ASP A 144 4.20 -4.46 -1.64
CA ASP A 144 5.34 -3.55 -1.60
C ASP A 144 5.23 -2.65 -0.38
N GLU A 145 5.88 -3.07 0.71
CA GLU A 145 5.90 -2.35 1.99
C GLU A 145 6.51 -0.93 1.90
N ASP A 146 7.20 -0.55 0.81
CA ASP A 146 7.54 0.87 0.62
C ASP A 146 6.37 1.71 0.16
N CYS A 147 5.36 1.09 -0.43
CA CYS A 147 4.18 1.76 -0.92
C CYS A 147 3.02 1.63 0.06
N THR A 148 3.27 1.28 1.32
CA THR A 148 2.28 1.22 2.41
C THR A 148 2.57 2.27 3.47
N GLU A 149 1.90 2.26 4.62
CA GLU A 149 2.28 3.13 5.74
C GLU A 149 3.72 2.86 6.25
N CYS A 150 4.31 1.71 5.92
CA CYS A 150 5.70 1.43 6.22
C CYS A 150 6.68 2.36 5.47
N PHE A 151 6.23 3.06 4.42
CA PHE A 151 6.98 4.14 3.76
C PHE A 151 7.59 5.13 4.76
N PHE A 152 6.78 5.60 5.73
CA PHE A 152 7.19 6.61 6.68
C PHE A 152 8.25 6.09 7.66
N SER A 153 8.03 4.90 8.22
CA SER A 153 8.96 4.30 9.17
C SER A 153 10.27 3.86 8.50
N ARG A 154 10.22 3.33 7.27
CA ARG A 154 11.41 3.03 6.48
C ARG A 154 12.22 4.28 6.17
N THR A 155 11.56 5.36 5.77
CA THR A 155 12.22 6.64 5.51
C THR A 155 12.91 7.16 6.77
N MET A 156 12.27 7.05 7.94
CA MET A 156 12.88 7.41 9.21
C MET A 156 14.13 6.59 9.55
N MET A 157 14.07 5.27 9.33
CA MET A 157 15.12 4.34 9.73
C MET A 157 16.32 4.35 8.78
N PHE A 158 16.07 4.33 7.47
CA PHE A 158 17.07 4.06 6.44
C PHE A 158 17.31 5.24 5.51
N GLY A 159 16.45 6.25 5.56
CA GLY A 159 16.51 7.43 4.71
C GLY A 159 15.72 7.27 3.42
N ALA A 160 16.07 8.05 2.40
CA ALA A 160 15.35 8.05 1.13
C ALA A 160 15.29 6.65 0.50
N ILE A 161 14.07 6.23 0.18
CA ILE A 161 13.80 4.93 -0.42
C ILE A 161 14.23 4.96 -1.91
N PRO A 162 15.01 3.98 -2.39
CA PRO A 162 15.42 3.92 -3.80
C PRO A 162 14.21 3.74 -4.75
N LEU A 163 14.18 4.47 -5.87
CA LEU A 163 13.11 4.36 -6.87
C LEU A 163 12.99 2.96 -7.44
N HIS A 164 14.13 2.38 -7.82
CA HIS A 164 14.19 1.01 -8.31
C HIS A 164 14.86 0.13 -7.25
N ARG A 165 14.19 -0.97 -6.91
CA ARG A 165 14.77 -2.06 -6.14
C ARG A 165 14.03 -3.35 -6.45
N THR A 166 14.74 -4.46 -6.34
CA THR A 166 14.22 -5.82 -6.41
C THR A 166 13.68 -6.27 -5.05
N ARG A 167 12.83 -7.30 -5.06
CA ARG A 167 12.36 -7.96 -3.82
C ARG A 167 13.52 -8.44 -2.94
N LYS A 168 14.62 -8.88 -3.56
CA LYS A 168 15.84 -9.32 -2.86
C LYS A 168 16.54 -8.17 -2.15
N GLU A 169 16.65 -7.01 -2.80
CA GLU A 169 17.23 -5.82 -2.19
C GLU A 169 16.38 -5.29 -1.04
N GLN A 170 15.05 -5.34 -1.18
CA GLN A 170 14.14 -5.04 -0.07
C GLN A 170 14.39 -5.97 1.14
N ALA A 171 14.55 -7.28 0.92
CA ALA A 171 14.84 -8.24 1.98
C ALA A 171 16.19 -7.94 2.68
N ALA A 172 17.21 -7.64 1.87
CA ALA A 172 18.54 -7.33 2.36
C ALA A 172 18.56 -6.03 3.19
N GLU A 173 17.79 -5.02 2.79
CA GLU A 173 17.71 -3.76 3.55
C GLU A 173 16.94 -3.93 4.86
N VAL A 174 15.87 -4.73 4.90
CA VAL A 174 15.16 -5.00 6.17
C VAL A 174 16.08 -5.69 7.18
N THR A 175 17.04 -6.51 6.74
CA THR A 175 18.02 -7.11 7.65
C THR A 175 19.17 -6.15 8.02
N ARG A 176 19.42 -5.13 7.19
CA ARG A 176 20.50 -4.17 7.38
C ARG A 176 20.13 -3.17 8.47
N GLY A 177 20.71 -3.35 9.65
CA GLY A 177 20.49 -2.45 10.81
C GLY A 177 19.63 -3.06 11.92
N LEU A 178 19.08 -4.26 11.70
CA LEU A 178 18.49 -5.05 12.79
C LEU A 178 19.60 -5.81 13.52
N THR A 179 20.02 -5.30 14.67
CA THR A 179 20.93 -6.00 15.57
C THR A 179 20.14 -6.84 16.56
N GLY A 180 20.36 -8.16 16.58
CA GLY A 180 19.75 -9.10 17.53
C GLY A 180 19.04 -10.25 16.82
N SER A 181 19.60 -11.46 16.97
CA SER A 181 19.06 -12.72 16.43
C SER A 181 17.56 -12.87 16.67
N ASP A 182 17.11 -12.53 17.88
CA ASP A 182 15.75 -12.75 18.34
C ASP A 182 14.73 -11.82 17.67
N PHE A 183 15.15 -10.64 17.24
CA PHE A 183 14.26 -9.71 16.52
C PHE A 183 14.07 -10.17 15.07
N ILE A 184 15.15 -10.54 14.40
CA ILE A 184 15.10 -11.11 13.03
C ILE A 184 14.28 -12.40 13.03
N GLU A 185 14.49 -13.29 14.02
CA GLU A 185 13.73 -14.53 14.13
C GLU A 185 12.24 -14.29 14.36
N ARG A 186 11.87 -13.29 15.19
CA ARG A 186 10.47 -12.90 15.37
C ARG A 186 9.84 -12.40 14.07
N ILE A 187 10.55 -11.59 13.28
CA ILE A 187 10.07 -11.13 11.97
C ILE A 187 9.88 -12.33 11.03
N ARG A 188 10.88 -13.21 10.92
CA ARG A 188 10.80 -14.44 10.11
C ARG A 188 9.59 -15.28 10.47
N LYS A 189 9.38 -15.54 11.76
CA LYS A 189 8.25 -16.33 12.27
C LYS A 189 6.90 -15.70 11.88
N ARG A 190 6.77 -14.37 11.96
CA ARG A 190 5.55 -13.65 11.57
C ARG A 190 5.29 -13.67 10.07
N ARG A 191 6.36 -13.68 9.25
CA ARG A 191 6.26 -13.65 7.78
C ARG A 191 6.10 -15.02 7.15
N LYS A 192 6.47 -16.10 7.85
CA LYS A 192 6.39 -17.48 7.36
C LYS A 192 4.99 -17.88 6.88
N SER A 193 3.93 -17.39 7.52
CA SER A 193 2.54 -17.65 7.12
C SER A 193 1.98 -16.63 6.14
N ARG A 194 2.82 -15.74 5.60
CA ARG A 194 2.43 -14.59 4.76
C ARG A 194 3.32 -14.54 3.51
N PRO A 195 3.12 -15.45 2.54
CA PRO A 195 3.98 -15.58 1.36
C PRO A 195 3.99 -14.34 0.46
N TRP A 196 2.97 -13.49 0.56
CA TRP A 196 2.87 -12.20 -0.14
C TRP A 196 3.84 -11.13 0.40
N LEU A 197 4.38 -11.31 1.61
CA LEU A 197 5.40 -10.42 2.16
C LEU A 197 6.81 -10.83 1.70
N VAL A 198 7.75 -9.88 1.72
CA VAL A 198 9.16 -10.20 1.51
C VAL A 198 9.65 -11.15 2.60
N GLN A 199 10.18 -12.31 2.20
CA GLN A 199 10.78 -13.27 3.11
C GLN A 199 12.22 -12.83 3.44
N ILE A 200 12.61 -12.97 4.71
CA ILE A 200 13.82 -12.41 5.32
C ILE A 200 14.65 -13.53 5.96
#